data_AF-A0AA90ATI8-F1
#
_entry.id   AF-A0AA90ATI8-F1
#
_cell.length_a   1.000
_cell.length_b   1.000
_cell.length_c   1.000
_cell.angle_alpha   90.00
_cell.angle_beta   90.00
_cell.angle_gamma   90.00
#
_symmetry.space_group_name_H-M   'P 1'
#
loop_
_entity.id
_entity.type
_entity.pdbx_description
1 polymer ?
#
loop_
_entity_poly.entity_id
_entity_poly.type
_entity_poly.pdbx_seq_one_letter_code
_entity_poly.pdbx_strand_id
1 'polypeptide(L)'
;MTLAPTRDLQSMQQQAADCLAGYAEANLLNHPDLDALIAHLRAYPDSGETMALPAWDQAGSELQIAGRGDLLPPSLLGQIATDKHEELNDLICSCVEVGIADLYGATTDVPDQMLARALAILQRNIPQQT
;
A
#
# COMPACT_ATOMS: atom_id res chain seq x y z
N MET A 1 0.36 -25.92 -21.74
CA MET A 1 0.73 -24.68 -21.02
C MET A 1 -0.34 -24.44 -19.99
N THR A 2 -0.05 -24.72 -18.72
CA THR A 2 -0.96 -24.41 -17.62
C THR A 2 -0.86 -22.89 -17.43
N LEU A 3 -1.94 -22.16 -17.70
CA LEU A 3 -2.02 -20.76 -17.29
C LEU A 3 -1.81 -20.77 -15.78
N ALA A 4 -0.74 -20.12 -15.31
CA ALA A 4 -0.64 -19.80 -13.89
C ALA A 4 -1.94 -19.08 -13.49
N PRO A 5 -2.50 -19.35 -12.30
CA PRO A 5 -3.69 -18.62 -11.86
C PRO A 5 -3.39 -17.12 -12.01
N THR A 6 -4.23 -16.43 -12.79
CA THR A 6 -4.09 -14.99 -12.98
C THR A 6 -4.20 -14.34 -11.61
N ARG A 7 -3.10 -13.75 -11.13
CA ARG A 7 -3.06 -13.03 -9.86
C ARG A 7 -4.12 -11.92 -9.90
N ASP A 8 -4.95 -11.84 -8.88
CA ASP A 8 -5.89 -10.73 -8.72
C ASP A 8 -5.18 -9.56 -8.02
N LEU A 9 -4.52 -8.73 -8.82
CA LEU A 9 -3.81 -7.54 -8.33
C LEU A 9 -4.74 -6.55 -7.63
N GLN A 10 -6.01 -6.46 -8.05
CA GLN A 10 -6.97 -5.58 -7.41
C GLN A 10 -7.25 -6.05 -5.97
N SER A 11 -7.59 -7.33 -5.78
CA SER A 11 -7.82 -7.87 -4.44
C SER A 11 -6.57 -7.74 -3.56
N MET A 12 -5.38 -7.98 -4.12
CA MET A 12 -4.12 -7.81 -3.39
C MET A 12 -3.88 -6.35 -3.00
N GLN A 13 -4.15 -5.41 -3.89
CA GLN A 13 -3.97 -3.98 -3.62
C GLN A 13 -4.97 -3.48 -2.56
N GLN A 14 -6.22 -3.94 -2.61
CA GLN A 14 -7.22 -3.66 -1.58
C GLN A 14 -6.78 -4.22 -0.21
N GLN A 15 -6.28 -5.46 -0.19
CA GLN A 15 -5.74 -6.07 1.03
C GLN A 15 -4.54 -5.31 1.59
N ALA A 16 -3.64 -4.83 0.72
CA ALA A 16 -2.51 -3.99 1.14
C ALA A 16 -2.99 -2.66 1.72
N ALA A 17 -4.02 -2.04 1.12
CA ALA A 17 -4.62 -0.82 1.65
C ALA A 17 -5.25 -1.04 3.04
N ASP A 18 -5.89 -2.20 3.25
CA ASP A 18 -6.44 -2.58 4.55
C ASP A 18 -5.34 -2.83 5.59
N CYS A 19 -4.17 -3.31 5.19
CA CYS A 19 -3.02 -3.40 6.09
C CYS A 19 -2.56 -2.01 6.55
N LEU A 20 -2.48 -1.04 5.63
CA LEU A 20 -2.13 0.33 5.99
C LEU A 20 -3.18 0.97 6.90
N ALA A 21 -4.47 0.76 6.61
CA ALA A 21 -5.57 1.24 7.44
C ALA A 21 -5.55 0.63 8.86
N GLY A 22 -5.36 -0.69 8.97
CA GLY A 22 -5.29 -1.36 10.26
C GLY A 22 -4.06 -0.94 11.08
N TYR A 23 -2.93 -0.67 10.41
CA TYR A 23 -1.75 -0.12 11.08
C TYR A 23 -2.01 1.31 11.59
N ALA A 24 -2.65 2.14 10.77
CA ALA A 24 -3.03 3.50 11.14
C ALA A 24 -3.95 3.49 12.37
N GLU A 25 -4.97 2.63 12.38
CA GLU A 25 -5.88 2.46 13.51
C GLU A 25 -5.15 1.99 14.78
N ALA A 26 -4.32 0.94 14.67
CA ALA A 26 -3.56 0.39 15.80
C ALA A 26 -2.59 1.39 16.43
N ASN A 27 -2.11 2.37 15.65
CA ASN A 27 -1.19 3.41 16.09
C ASN A 27 -1.87 4.78 16.30
N LEU A 28 -3.21 4.85 16.22
CA LEU A 28 -3.99 6.08 16.35
C LEU A 28 -3.53 7.21 15.41
N LEU A 29 -3.08 6.85 14.22
CA LEU A 29 -2.73 7.79 13.16
C LEU A 29 -4.00 8.39 12.57
N ASN A 30 -4.11 9.71 12.59
CA ASN A 30 -5.21 10.46 11.99
C ASN A 30 -4.60 11.58 11.14
N HIS A 31 -4.38 11.29 9.86
CA HIS A 31 -3.72 12.21 8.95
C HIS A 31 -4.39 12.18 7.56
N PRO A 32 -4.86 13.33 7.05
CA PRO A 32 -5.65 13.38 5.82
C PRO A 32 -4.89 12.86 4.59
N ASP A 33 -3.57 13.09 4.52
CA ASP A 33 -2.76 12.58 3.41
C ASP A 33 -2.58 11.05 3.47
N LEU A 34 -2.62 10.46 4.66
CA LEU A 34 -2.58 9.01 4.83
C LEU A 34 -3.93 8.39 4.44
N ASP A 35 -5.03 9.03 4.84
CA ASP A 35 -6.38 8.63 4.44
C ASP A 35 -6.56 8.72 2.92
N ALA A 36 -6.04 9.78 2.29
CA ALA A 36 -6.06 9.96 0.84
C ALA A 36 -5.30 8.83 0.13
N LEU A 37 -4.12 8.46 0.64
CA LEU A 37 -3.37 7.32 0.12
C LEU A 37 -4.16 6.01 0.27
N ILE A 38 -4.69 5.70 1.45
CA ILE A 38 -5.47 4.48 1.68
C ILE A 38 -6.67 4.41 0.72
N ALA A 39 -7.40 5.52 0.56
CA ALA A 39 -8.53 5.61 -0.35
C ALA A 39 -8.11 5.38 -1.80
N HIS A 40 -6.98 5.97 -2.22
CA HIS A 40 -6.42 5.78 -3.55
C HIS A 40 -6.04 4.32 -3.82
N LEU A 41 -5.36 3.66 -2.87
CA LEU A 41 -4.97 2.26 -3.00
C LEU A 41 -6.20 1.33 -3.10
N ARG A 42 -7.26 1.59 -2.32
CA ARG A 42 -8.53 0.83 -2.42
C ARG A 42 -9.24 1.01 -3.77
N ALA A 43 -9.03 2.15 -4.42
CA ALA A 43 -9.61 2.47 -5.71
C ALA A 43 -8.82 1.88 -6.91
N TYR A 44 -7.98 0.86 -6.68
CA TYR A 44 -7.26 0.18 -7.75
C TYR A 44 -8.24 -0.33 -8.83
N PRO A 45 -8.07 0.07 -10.10
CA PRO A 45 -9.05 -0.19 -11.13
C PRO A 45 -9.03 -1.64 -11.59
N ASP A 46 -10.17 -2.10 -12.09
CA ASP A 46 -10.25 -3.35 -12.83
C ASP A 46 -9.44 -3.24 -14.14
N SER A 47 -8.82 -4.34 -14.56
CA SER A 47 -8.04 -4.42 -15.80
C SER A 47 -8.87 -4.29 -17.10
N GLY A 48 -10.14 -3.92 -17.00
CA GLY A 48 -11.09 -3.86 -18.11
C GLY A 48 -10.98 -2.61 -18.99
N GLU A 49 -10.35 -1.54 -18.48
CA GLU A 49 -10.23 -0.26 -19.18
C GLU A 49 -8.76 0.09 -19.49
N THR A 50 -8.45 0.29 -20.78
CA THR A 50 -7.08 0.47 -21.31
C THR A 50 -6.25 1.57 -20.62
N MET A 51 -6.90 2.61 -20.08
CA MET A 51 -6.22 3.77 -19.46
C MET A 51 -6.43 3.88 -17.96
N ALA A 52 -7.21 3.00 -17.34
CA ALA A 52 -7.54 3.13 -15.92
C ALA A 52 -6.29 2.95 -15.04
N LEU A 53 -5.45 1.96 -15.36
CA LEU A 53 -4.22 1.66 -14.62
C LEU A 53 -3.16 2.78 -14.71
N PRO A 54 -2.77 3.29 -15.89
CA PRO A 54 -1.88 4.44 -15.99
C PRO A 54 -2.44 5.72 -15.33
N ALA A 55 -3.75 5.97 -15.44
CA ALA A 55 -4.37 7.13 -14.80
C ALA A 55 -4.37 7.01 -13.27
N TRP A 56 -4.59 5.81 -12.75
CA TRP A 56 -4.46 5.49 -11.33
C TRP A 56 -3.01 5.71 -10.85
N ASP A 57 -2.01 5.17 -11.54
CA ASP A 57 -0.59 5.35 -11.17
C ASP A 57 -0.18 6.83 -11.13
N GLN A 58 -0.60 7.60 -12.14
CA GLN A 58 -0.37 9.04 -12.19
C GLN A 58 -1.03 9.76 -11.00
N ALA A 59 -2.31 9.49 -10.73
CA ALA A 59 -3.02 10.12 -9.62
C ALA A 59 -2.38 9.79 -8.26
N GLY A 60 -1.86 8.57 -8.08
CA GLY A 60 -1.14 8.18 -6.88
C GLY A 60 0.18 8.92 -6.70
N SER A 61 0.88 9.24 -7.80
CA SER A 61 2.13 10.02 -7.77
C SER A 61 1.93 11.49 -7.37
N GLU A 62 0.71 12.02 -7.48
CA GLU A 62 0.36 13.40 -7.17
C GLU A 62 -0.07 13.59 -5.70
N LEU A 63 -0.23 12.49 -4.94
CA LEU A 63 -0.54 12.54 -3.52
C LEU A 63 0.62 13.13 -2.71
N GLN A 64 0.29 13.80 -1.60
CA GLN A 64 1.31 14.29 -0.66
C GLN A 64 2.14 13.16 -0.04
N ILE A 65 1.55 11.95 0.07
CA ILE A 65 2.25 10.72 0.42
C ILE A 65 2.10 9.77 -0.76
N ALA A 66 3.07 9.79 -1.68
CA ALA A 66 3.09 8.89 -2.84
C ALA A 66 3.62 7.50 -2.48
N GLY A 67 4.42 7.39 -1.41
CA GLY A 67 4.97 6.11 -0.93
C GLY A 67 6.01 5.48 -1.87
N ARG A 68 6.74 6.29 -2.65
CA ARG A 68 7.73 5.82 -3.63
C ARG A 68 9.17 6.06 -3.14
N GLY A 69 9.38 5.98 -1.83
CA GLY A 69 10.63 6.34 -1.16
C GLY A 69 10.76 7.81 -0.79
N ASP A 70 9.69 8.60 -0.94
CA ASP A 70 9.64 9.99 -0.52
C ASP A 70 9.66 10.14 1.00
N LEU A 71 10.15 11.28 1.48
CA LEU A 71 10.11 11.61 2.91
C LEU A 71 8.66 11.77 3.36
N LEU A 72 8.29 11.08 4.44
CA LEU A 72 6.98 11.24 5.06
C LEU A 72 6.81 12.67 5.65
N PRO A 73 5.60 13.26 5.57
CA PRO A 73 5.33 14.58 6.13
C PRO A 73 5.67 14.64 7.63
N PRO A 74 6.36 15.70 8.11
CA PRO A 74 6.65 15.86 9.54
C PRO A 74 5.38 15.86 10.42
N SER A 75 4.26 16.32 9.87
CA SER A 75 2.95 16.30 10.53
C SER A 75 2.41 14.89 10.78
N LEU A 76 2.75 13.92 9.92
CA LEU A 76 2.45 12.51 10.12
C LEU A 76 3.44 11.88 11.10
N LEU A 77 4.74 12.12 10.90
CA LEU A 77 5.79 11.60 11.76
C LEU A 77 5.67 12.05 13.22
N GLY A 78 5.12 13.25 13.46
CA GLY A 78 4.84 13.77 14.80
C GLY A 78 3.70 13.04 15.54
N GLN A 79 2.93 12.18 14.88
CA GLN A 79 1.83 11.42 15.49
C GLN A 79 2.25 10.03 15.98
N ILE A 80 3.44 9.56 15.60
CA ILE A 80 3.90 8.21 15.90
C ILE A 80 5.31 8.23 16.50
N ALA A 81 5.61 7.24 17.33
CA ALA A 81 6.91 7.09 17.96
C ALA A 81 8.04 6.98 16.92
N THR A 82 9.18 7.62 17.19
CA THR A 82 10.31 7.74 16.26
C THR A 82 10.89 6.39 15.83
N ASP A 83 10.88 5.40 16.71
CA ASP A 83 11.31 4.03 16.43
C ASP A 83 10.41 3.30 15.42
N LYS A 84 9.20 3.81 15.15
CA LYS A 84 8.27 3.30 14.14
C LYS A 84 8.31 4.04 12.81
N HIS A 85 9.11 5.11 12.68
CA HIS A 85 9.14 5.92 11.45
C HIS A 85 9.57 5.10 10.23
N GLU A 86 10.61 4.29 10.38
CA GLU A 86 11.09 3.41 9.31
C GLU A 86 10.06 2.32 8.97
N GLU A 87 9.42 1.73 9.99
CA GLU A 87 8.39 0.70 9.80
C GLU A 87 7.15 1.24 9.08
N LEU A 88 6.70 2.45 9.42
CA LEU A 88 5.60 3.13 8.73
C LEU A 88 5.96 3.41 7.27
N ASN A 89 7.18 3.89 7.01
CA ASN A 89 7.64 4.12 5.64
C ASN A 89 7.72 2.83 4.83
N ASP A 90 8.26 1.75 5.41
CA ASP A 90 8.35 0.43 4.78
C ASP A 90 6.97 -0.15 4.46
N LEU A 91 6.00 0.02 5.36
CA LEU A 91 4.62 -0.38 5.13
C LEU A 91 3.99 0.40 3.97
N ILE A 92 4.10 1.73 3.98
CA ILE A 92 3.57 2.60 2.92
C ILE A 92 4.16 2.20 1.56
N CYS A 93 5.49 2.05 1.48
CA CYS A 93 6.16 1.66 0.24
C CYS A 93 5.73 0.28 -0.22
N SER A 94 5.64 -0.68 0.70
CA SER A 94 5.17 -2.04 0.39
C SER A 94 3.75 -2.02 -0.16
N CYS A 95 2.83 -1.27 0.46
CA CYS A 95 1.44 -1.21 0.02
C CYS A 95 1.28 -0.57 -1.36
N VAL A 96 2.07 0.43 -1.68
CA VAL A 96 2.08 1.11 -2.99
C VAL A 96 2.64 0.20 -4.08
N GLU A 97 3.73 -0.51 -3.78
CA GLU A 97 4.43 -1.35 -4.75
C GLU A 97 3.62 -2.58 -5.22
N VAL A 98 2.67 -3.07 -4.41
CA VAL A 98 1.78 -4.20 -4.77
C VAL A 98 1.08 -3.98 -6.12
N GLY A 99 0.52 -2.80 -6.35
CA GLY A 99 -0.23 -2.48 -7.56
C GLY A 99 0.63 -1.92 -8.70
N ILE A 100 1.88 -1.55 -8.43
CA ILE A 100 2.76 -0.87 -9.39
C ILE A 100 3.78 -1.82 -10.02
N ALA A 101 4.33 -2.77 -9.26
CA ALA A 101 5.47 -3.57 -9.68
C ALA A 101 5.25 -4.28 -11.03
N ASP A 102 4.05 -4.80 -11.26
CA ASP A 102 3.66 -5.52 -12.47
C ASP A 102 2.75 -4.68 -13.40
N LEU A 103 2.51 -3.41 -13.07
CA LEU A 103 1.54 -2.52 -13.73
C LEU A 103 1.75 -2.43 -15.25
N TYR A 104 3.01 -2.36 -15.69
CA TYR A 104 3.39 -2.18 -17.10
C TYR A 104 3.64 -3.50 -17.84
N GLY A 105 3.03 -4.60 -17.38
CA GLY A 105 3.04 -5.89 -18.07
C GLY A 105 4.23 -6.78 -17.72
N ALA A 106 4.94 -6.49 -16.63
CA ALA A 106 5.83 -7.46 -16.02
C ALA A 106 5.01 -8.55 -15.32
N THR A 107 5.61 -9.71 -15.09
CA THR A 107 5.03 -10.75 -14.24
C THR A 107 6.11 -11.19 -13.29
N THR A 108 6.02 -10.72 -12.06
CA THR A 108 7.03 -10.93 -11.03
C THR A 108 6.40 -11.43 -9.74
N ASP A 109 7.27 -11.90 -8.84
CA ASP A 109 6.87 -12.24 -7.47
C ASP A 109 6.87 -11.01 -6.56
N VAL A 110 7.09 -9.79 -7.08
CA VAL A 110 7.19 -8.57 -6.27
C VAL A 110 5.86 -8.24 -5.57
N PRO A 111 4.69 -8.29 -6.23
CA PRO A 111 3.42 -8.02 -5.54
C PRO A 111 3.17 -8.96 -4.34
N ASP A 112 3.53 -10.25 -4.45
CA ASP A 112 3.43 -11.19 -3.32
C ASP A 112 4.34 -10.77 -2.15
N GLN A 113 5.61 -10.49 -2.47
CA GLN A 113 6.61 -10.14 -1.46
C GLN A 113 6.21 -8.87 -0.72
N MET A 114 5.71 -7.88 -1.44
CA MET A 114 5.27 -6.61 -0.87
C MET A 114 4.01 -6.78 -0.02
N LEU A 115 3.03 -7.57 -0.46
CA LEU A 115 1.84 -7.87 0.32
C LEU A 115 2.19 -8.68 1.59
N ALA A 116 3.04 -9.70 1.47
CA ALA A 116 3.51 -10.48 2.61
C ALA A 116 4.23 -9.60 3.64
N ARG A 117 5.01 -8.62 3.17
CA ARG A 117 5.68 -7.63 4.02
C ARG A 117 4.70 -6.73 4.75
N ALA A 118 3.71 -6.18 4.05
CA ALA A 118 2.66 -5.35 4.64
C ALA A 118 1.88 -6.10 5.73
N LEU A 119 1.51 -7.36 5.46
CA LEU A 119 0.85 -8.25 6.42
C LEU A 119 1.73 -8.52 7.66
N ALA A 120 3.02 -8.77 7.48
CA ALA A 120 3.94 -9.02 8.58
C ALA A 120 4.10 -7.79 9.49
N ILE A 121 4.18 -6.58 8.92
CA ILE A 121 4.24 -5.33 9.69
C ILE A 121 2.94 -5.13 10.48
N LEU A 122 1.78 -5.34 9.84
CA LEU A 122 0.48 -5.23 10.49
C LEU A 122 0.37 -6.20 11.67
N GLN A 123 0.71 -7.48 11.47
CA GLN A 123 0.60 -8.53 12.51
C GLN A 123 1.44 -8.22 13.75
N ARG A 124 2.55 -7.49 13.60
CA ARG A 124 3.39 -7.04 14.72
C ARG A 124 2.77 -5.88 15.50
N ASN A 125 1.83 -5.15 14.91
CA ASN A 125 1.25 -3.93 15.47
C ASN A 125 -0.21 -4.08 15.90
N ILE A 126 -0.94 -5.07 15.40
CA ILE A 126 -2.26 -5.43 15.95
C ILE A 126 -2.06 -6.33 17.19
N PRO A 127 -2.68 -6.00 18.35
CA PRO A 127 -2.67 -6.91 19.48
C PRO A 127 -3.33 -8.23 19.09
N GLN A 128 -2.60 -9.35 19.22
CA GLN A 128 -3.17 -10.67 19.02
C GLN A 128 -4.31 -10.85 20.03
N GLN A 129 -5.54 -10.99 19.54
CA GLN A 129 -6.64 -11.47 20.38
C GLN A 129 -6.33 -12.93 20.72
N THR A 130 -5.72 -13.15 21.88
CA THR A 130 -5.66 -14.45 22.57
C THR A 130 -7.01 -14.81 23.15
#